data_AF-A0A6P0XDR6-F1
#
_entry.id   AF-A0A6P0XDR6-F1
#
_cell.length_a   1.000
_cell.length_b   1.000
_cell.length_c   1.000
_cell.angle_alpha   90.00
_cell.angle_beta   90.00
_cell.angle_gamma   90.00
#
_symmetry.space_group_name_H-M   'P 1'
#
loop_
_entity.id
_entity.type
_entity.pdbx_description
1 polymer ?
#
loop_
_entity_poly.entity_id
_entity_poly.type
_entity_poly.pdbx_seq_one_letter_code
_entity_poly.pdbx_strand_id
1 'polypeptide(L)'
;MAVVIFGSCLGSLVSWRIWKGDERNAWIRQIALEFATIGGTSFYHADLTDADFTNAALKNTDFREATITRTCWKNTIKLDCILPGETYLKDAKVRELVRTGQGQNINLNSFNLQEINLKGADLTNASFIQANLNSANLQGANLSRAKLVGTRLDQADLTGATLTGAVLEDWGITTRTKLDGIKCDYVYMRLPQNMGRPDFLKLPPEESSDERVRRKPVDEDKYFEEGEFVEFIKPLVNTLDLYHNQGVDPRIAAYSFEKLQRDHPEAEIKMRSMEIRGENNDKLLIRAETTSEADHSVLDKEYFNTYNELKALSPEQLRAVLAQREKDIQWFKGVLSAAVNRPGVNIENYSNQGSTNMSESSGEQIHAHEIHGVVGDVGEIGAVGNTGGNYGVVGNKADIKDSAKVAGTIYESQEQNLAQAAKDIQELLAQLDETYPSDTTMDRMKIATEVITQIDNNPTKAQRILSAIKSGGVAAVEQLLNHPASSFVIAALEDWQKTK
;
A
#
# COMPACT_ATOMS: atom_id res chain seq x y z
N MET A 1 -10.10 28.14 58.76
CA MET A 1 -8.70 28.24 58.29
C MET A 1 -8.16 26.96 57.65
N ALA A 2 -8.67 25.76 57.96
CA ALA A 2 -8.23 24.50 57.33
C ALA A 2 -8.76 24.24 55.89
N VAL A 3 -9.88 24.87 55.50
CA VAL A 3 -10.50 24.69 54.17
C VAL A 3 -9.80 25.52 53.06
N VAL A 4 -9.13 26.62 53.42
CA VAL A 4 -8.37 27.46 52.47
C VAL A 4 -7.00 26.85 52.14
N ILE A 5 -6.39 26.12 53.09
CA ILE A 5 -5.09 25.47 52.90
C ILE A 5 -5.25 24.22 52.01
N PHE A 6 -6.34 23.44 52.15
CA PHE A 6 -6.59 22.27 51.31
C PHE A 6 -6.85 22.63 49.83
N GLY A 7 -7.56 23.73 49.54
CA GLY A 7 -7.77 24.22 48.17
C GLY A 7 -6.48 24.68 47.48
N SER A 8 -5.58 25.33 48.22
CA SER A 8 -4.28 25.78 47.70
C SER A 8 -3.33 24.61 47.39
N CYS A 9 -3.32 23.57 48.21
CA CYS A 9 -2.50 22.37 47.97
C CYS A 9 -3.05 21.52 46.81
N LEU A 10 -4.37 21.39 46.67
CA LEU A 10 -4.98 20.69 45.54
C LEU A 10 -4.78 21.45 44.22
N GLY A 11 -4.92 22.78 44.24
CA GLY A 11 -4.62 23.65 43.10
C GLY A 11 -3.14 23.63 42.72
N SER A 12 -2.24 23.54 43.71
CA SER A 12 -0.78 23.39 43.48
C SER A 12 -0.43 22.02 42.93
N LEU A 13 -1.07 20.94 43.38
CA LEU A 13 -0.89 19.58 42.87
C LEU A 13 -1.44 19.40 41.45
N VAL A 14 -2.60 20.01 41.16
CA VAL A 14 -3.18 20.04 39.81
C VAL A 14 -2.30 20.89 38.90
N SER A 15 -1.84 22.07 39.34
CA SER A 15 -0.89 22.92 38.58
C SER A 15 0.47 22.23 38.35
N TRP A 16 0.97 21.47 39.33
CA TRP A 16 2.20 20.69 39.22
C TRP A 16 2.06 19.48 38.29
N ARG A 17 0.90 18.80 38.31
CA ARG A 17 0.58 17.72 37.35
C ARG A 17 0.33 18.25 35.93
N ILE A 18 -0.26 19.44 35.79
CA ILE A 18 -0.42 20.17 34.52
C ILE A 18 0.95 20.50 33.90
N TRP A 19 1.92 20.94 34.72
CA TRP A 19 3.28 21.23 34.26
C TRP A 19 4.10 19.99 33.89
N LYS A 20 3.79 18.82 34.47
CA LYS A 20 4.42 17.54 34.12
C LYS A 20 3.88 16.90 32.83
N GLY A 21 2.95 17.55 32.12
CA GLY A 21 2.48 17.08 30.81
C GLY A 21 1.50 15.90 30.88
N ASP A 22 0.72 15.77 31.95
CA ASP A 22 -0.33 14.76 32.06
C ASP A 22 -1.46 15.04 31.04
N GLU A 23 -1.58 14.19 30.02
CA GLU A 23 -2.53 14.35 28.89
C GLU A 23 -3.99 14.46 29.35
N ARG A 24 -4.34 13.90 30.53
CA ARG A 24 -5.68 13.97 31.11
C ARG A 24 -6.17 15.39 31.42
N ASN A 25 -5.26 16.37 31.51
CA ASN A 25 -5.57 17.77 31.83
C ASN A 25 -5.14 18.74 30.71
N ALA A 26 -4.89 18.25 29.48
CA ALA A 26 -4.43 19.07 28.36
C ALA A 26 -5.36 20.27 28.07
N TRP A 27 -6.68 20.10 28.22
CA TRP A 27 -7.66 21.17 28.02
C TRP A 27 -7.55 22.31 29.05
N ILE A 28 -7.20 22.00 30.31
CA ILE A 28 -7.00 23.03 31.36
C ILE A 28 -5.71 23.81 31.09
N ARG A 29 -4.65 23.11 30.66
CA ARG A 29 -3.39 23.75 30.23
C ARG A 29 -3.64 24.71 29.07
N GLN A 30 -4.47 24.31 28.11
CA GLN A 30 -4.80 25.12 26.95
C GLN A 30 -5.55 26.40 27.35
N ILE A 31 -6.57 26.31 28.21
CA ILE A 31 -7.26 27.50 28.75
C ILE A 31 -6.27 28.41 29.50
N ALA A 32 -5.39 27.86 30.33
CA ALA A 32 -4.41 28.66 31.06
C ALA A 32 -3.42 29.39 30.14
N LEU A 33 -2.99 28.75 29.05
CA LEU A 33 -2.15 29.37 28.02
C LEU A 33 -2.92 30.44 27.23
N GLU A 34 -4.18 30.19 26.89
CA GLU A 34 -5.05 31.16 26.20
C GLU A 34 -5.21 32.45 27.01
N PHE A 35 -5.38 32.36 28.33
CA PHE A 35 -5.37 33.54 29.19
C PHE A 35 -3.97 34.17 29.33
N ALA A 36 -2.91 33.36 29.42
CA ALA A 36 -1.54 33.85 29.61
C ALA A 36 -0.97 34.59 28.38
N THR A 37 -1.46 34.26 27.18
CA THR A 37 -1.09 34.92 25.91
C THR A 37 -1.79 36.23 25.65
N ILE A 38 -2.82 36.58 26.44
CA ILE A 38 -3.43 37.92 26.39
C ILE A 38 -2.36 38.96 26.77
N GLY A 39 -1.95 39.78 25.79
CA GLY A 39 -0.86 40.76 25.94
C GLY A 39 0.56 40.21 25.71
N GLY A 40 0.69 38.96 25.26
CA GLY A 40 1.96 38.35 24.82
C GLY A 40 2.31 38.67 23.36
N THR A 41 3.40 38.09 22.86
CA THR A 41 3.78 38.20 21.44
C THR A 41 2.84 37.35 20.58
N SER A 42 2.31 37.89 19.48
CA SER A 42 1.43 37.14 18.58
C SER A 42 2.04 37.06 17.19
N PHE A 43 2.13 35.82 16.70
CA PHE A 43 2.40 35.46 15.31
C PHE A 43 1.14 34.87 14.66
N TYR A 44 -0.05 35.22 15.16
CA TYR A 44 -1.33 34.79 14.58
C TYR A 44 -1.39 35.19 13.09
N HIS A 45 -1.63 34.23 12.18
CA HIS A 45 -1.57 34.38 10.71
C HIS A 45 -0.21 34.82 10.13
N ALA A 46 0.86 34.84 10.93
CA ALA A 46 2.16 35.23 10.41
C ALA A 46 2.75 34.13 9.52
N ASP A 47 3.38 34.54 8.42
CA ASP A 47 4.27 33.67 7.66
C ASP A 47 5.67 33.70 8.29
N LEU A 48 6.06 32.58 8.87
CA LEU A 48 7.35 32.35 9.52
C LEU A 48 8.21 31.35 8.74
N THR A 49 7.95 31.23 7.43
CA THR A 49 8.75 30.40 6.53
C THR A 49 10.24 30.74 6.66
N ASP A 50 11.05 29.73 6.96
CA ASP A 50 12.50 29.83 7.18
C ASP A 50 12.93 30.80 8.30
N ALA A 51 12.02 31.25 9.17
CA ALA A 51 12.35 32.08 10.31
C ALA A 51 13.24 31.34 11.32
N ASP A 52 14.10 32.07 12.02
CA ASP A 52 15.03 31.50 13.01
C ASP A 52 14.73 32.01 14.43
N PHE A 53 14.26 31.10 15.29
CA PHE A 53 14.01 31.34 16.71
C PHE A 53 15.11 30.75 17.60
N THR A 54 16.32 30.56 17.05
CA THR A 54 17.44 30.00 17.81
C THR A 54 17.72 30.83 19.06
N ASN A 55 17.69 30.18 20.23
CA ASN A 55 17.81 30.80 21.56
C ASN A 55 16.74 31.85 21.93
N ALA A 56 15.69 32.02 21.12
CA ALA A 56 14.62 32.98 21.41
C ALA A 56 13.83 32.56 22.66
N ALA A 57 13.32 33.52 23.42
CA ALA A 57 12.44 33.26 24.56
C ALA A 57 10.97 33.50 24.20
N LEU A 58 10.19 32.43 24.08
CA LEU A 58 8.80 32.46 23.64
C LEU A 58 7.82 32.36 24.81
N LYS A 59 7.88 33.34 25.71
CA LYS A 59 6.94 33.39 26.83
C LYS A 59 5.59 33.90 26.32
N ASN A 60 4.56 33.07 26.45
CA ASN A 60 3.19 33.44 26.16
C ASN A 60 3.01 33.89 24.69
N THR A 61 3.59 33.13 23.77
CA THR A 61 3.56 33.44 22.34
C THR A 61 2.45 32.69 21.61
N ASP A 62 1.69 33.37 20.77
CA ASP A 62 0.61 32.78 19.97
C ASP A 62 1.06 32.47 18.53
N PHE A 63 0.96 31.21 18.12
CA PHE A 63 1.26 30.69 16.78
C PHE A 63 0.02 30.07 16.11
N ARG A 64 -1.19 30.31 16.61
CA ARG A 64 -2.40 29.81 15.94
C ARG A 64 -2.44 30.35 14.51
N GLU A 65 -2.77 29.48 13.55
CA GLU A 65 -2.86 29.83 12.12
C GLU A 65 -1.57 30.43 11.52
N ALA A 66 -0.42 30.30 12.20
CA ALA A 66 0.87 30.71 11.66
C ALA A 66 1.41 29.65 10.68
N THR A 67 2.05 30.10 9.60
CA THR A 67 2.84 29.24 8.71
C THR A 67 4.23 29.08 9.31
N ILE A 68 4.62 27.86 9.72
CA ILE A 68 5.92 27.59 10.36
C ILE A 68 6.83 26.67 9.53
N THR A 69 6.74 26.84 8.22
CA THR A 69 7.50 26.10 7.22
C THR A 69 9.00 26.26 7.45
N ARG A 70 9.71 25.17 7.74
CA ARG A 70 11.16 25.11 7.96
C ARG A 70 11.69 26.08 9.03
N THR A 71 10.82 26.58 9.91
CA THR A 71 11.21 27.46 11.02
C THR A 71 12.17 26.74 11.97
N CYS A 72 13.27 27.41 12.37
CA CYS A 72 14.27 26.87 13.28
C CYS A 72 13.90 27.16 14.74
N TRP A 73 13.85 26.12 15.58
CA TRP A 73 13.46 26.22 17.00
C TRP A 73 14.60 25.88 17.97
N LYS A 74 15.84 25.85 17.47
CA LYS A 74 16.98 25.33 18.21
C LYS A 74 17.20 26.12 19.49
N ASN A 75 17.27 25.44 20.63
CA ASN A 75 17.46 26.06 21.95
C ASN A 75 16.42 27.14 22.33
N THR A 76 15.27 27.20 21.65
CA THR A 76 14.20 28.12 22.01
C THR A 76 13.74 27.87 23.45
N ILE A 77 13.64 28.92 24.24
CA ILE A 77 13.31 28.90 25.67
C ILE A 77 11.79 29.07 25.80
N LYS A 78 11.14 28.23 26.63
CA LYS A 78 9.68 28.23 26.87
C LYS A 78 8.82 27.88 25.65
N LEU A 79 9.34 27.07 24.72
CA LEU A 79 8.56 26.56 23.60
C LEU A 79 7.33 25.74 24.05
N ASP A 80 7.34 25.21 25.27
CA ASP A 80 6.23 24.52 25.92
C ASP A 80 5.12 25.45 26.46
N CYS A 81 5.35 26.77 26.44
CA CYS A 81 4.42 27.80 26.94
C CYS A 81 3.75 28.61 25.81
N ILE A 82 3.76 28.10 24.59
CA ILE A 82 3.15 28.74 23.42
C ILE A 82 1.70 28.28 23.23
N LEU A 83 0.94 29.01 22.41
CA LEU A 83 -0.26 28.49 21.76
C LEU A 83 0.13 27.99 20.35
N PRO A 84 0.26 26.67 20.14
CA PRO A 84 0.78 26.13 18.88
C PRO A 84 -0.26 26.07 17.75
N GLY A 85 -1.55 26.25 18.05
CA GLY A 85 -2.63 25.98 17.09
C GLY A 85 -2.59 24.54 16.56
N GLU A 86 -2.89 24.38 15.26
CA GLU A 86 -2.85 23.08 14.58
C GLU A 86 -1.47 22.71 14.02
N THR A 87 -0.44 23.51 14.30
CA THR A 87 0.92 23.23 13.83
C THR A 87 1.51 21.97 14.45
N TYR A 88 2.63 21.47 13.90
CA TYR A 88 3.35 20.32 14.47
C TYR A 88 3.84 20.57 15.92
N LEU A 89 3.91 21.83 16.37
CA LEU A 89 4.30 22.19 17.73
C LEU A 89 3.26 21.84 18.80
N LYS A 90 2.06 21.36 18.43
CA LYS A 90 1.06 20.91 19.41
C LYS A 90 1.54 19.71 20.23
N ASP A 91 2.35 18.84 19.63
CA ASP A 91 2.91 17.67 20.31
C ASP A 91 4.18 18.02 21.11
N ALA A 92 4.24 17.57 22.37
CA ALA A 92 5.36 17.84 23.26
C ALA A 92 6.68 17.19 22.83
N LYS A 93 6.62 15.98 22.24
CA LYS A 93 7.80 15.27 21.73
C LYS A 93 8.39 16.01 20.54
N VAL A 94 7.54 16.53 19.66
CA VAL A 94 7.98 17.33 18.51
C VAL A 94 8.66 18.62 18.97
N ARG A 95 8.07 19.34 19.94
CA ARG A 95 8.71 20.53 20.53
C ARG A 95 10.10 20.23 21.09
N GLU A 96 10.26 19.12 21.80
CA GLU A 96 11.57 18.75 22.35
C GLU A 96 12.57 18.38 21.25
N LEU A 97 12.11 17.65 20.22
CA LEU A 97 12.92 17.29 19.07
C LEU A 97 13.44 18.53 18.33
N VAL A 98 12.56 19.45 17.92
CA VAL A 98 12.98 20.65 17.15
C VAL A 98 13.85 21.61 17.97
N ARG A 99 13.69 21.60 19.31
CA ARG A 99 14.48 22.42 20.22
C ARG A 99 15.89 21.88 20.40
N THR A 100 16.05 20.57 20.53
CA THR A 100 17.33 19.95 20.92
C THR A 100 18.08 19.33 19.74
N GLY A 101 17.37 18.95 18.68
CA GLY A 101 17.87 18.06 17.64
C GLY A 101 18.14 16.64 18.13
N GLN A 102 17.71 16.25 19.34
CA GLN A 102 17.95 14.93 19.93
C GLN A 102 16.67 14.09 19.84
N GLY A 103 16.62 13.17 18.88
CA GLY A 103 15.46 12.33 18.57
C GLY A 103 15.77 10.84 18.54
N GLN A 104 16.82 10.38 19.20
CA GLN A 104 17.22 8.98 19.17
C GLN A 104 16.09 8.10 19.74
N ASN A 105 15.72 7.05 19.01
CA ASN A 105 14.64 6.13 19.35
C ASN A 105 13.24 6.77 19.45
N ILE A 106 13.05 8.01 18.97
CA ILE A 106 11.75 8.67 19.01
C ILE A 106 10.73 7.92 18.15
N ASN A 107 9.49 7.82 18.61
CA ASN A 107 8.38 7.27 17.82
C ASN A 107 7.46 8.41 17.40
N LEU A 108 7.44 8.67 16.09
CA LEU A 108 6.63 9.67 15.40
C LEU A 108 5.79 9.03 14.29
N ASN A 109 5.38 7.76 14.47
CA ASN A 109 4.55 7.06 13.51
C ASN A 109 3.24 7.80 13.26
N SER A 110 2.85 7.92 11.99
CA SER A 110 1.62 8.60 11.55
C SER A 110 1.54 10.10 11.88
N PHE A 111 2.64 10.73 12.31
CA PHE A 111 2.64 12.17 12.58
C PHE A 111 2.59 12.96 11.27
N ASN A 112 1.87 14.09 11.29
CA ASN A 112 1.99 15.11 10.26
C ASN A 112 3.11 16.08 10.64
N LEU A 113 4.27 15.94 9.99
CA LEU A 113 5.48 16.73 10.19
C LEU A 113 5.88 17.45 8.90
N GLN A 114 4.90 17.73 8.04
CA GLN A 114 5.13 18.47 6.81
C GLN A 114 5.87 19.77 7.10
N GLU A 115 6.89 20.05 6.28
CA GLU A 115 7.70 21.26 6.32
C GLU A 115 8.50 21.46 7.63
N ILE A 116 8.63 20.44 8.48
CA ILE A 116 9.43 20.56 9.72
C ILE A 116 10.91 20.84 9.42
N ASN A 117 11.58 21.59 10.31
CA ASN A 117 13.04 21.74 10.30
C ASN A 117 13.70 20.78 11.30
N LEU A 118 14.41 19.78 10.77
CA LEU A 118 15.20 18.79 11.49
C LEU A 118 16.65 18.78 11.02
N LYS A 119 17.15 19.91 10.50
CA LYS A 119 18.52 20.06 10.02
C LYS A 119 19.53 19.67 11.10
N GLY A 120 20.37 18.69 10.80
CA GLY A 120 21.41 18.17 11.69
C GLY A 120 20.89 17.43 12.93
N ALA A 121 19.61 17.04 12.97
CA ALA A 121 19.06 16.29 14.08
C ALA A 121 19.63 14.87 14.14
N ASP A 122 19.84 14.34 15.35
CA ASP A 122 20.13 12.93 15.58
C ASP A 122 18.81 12.15 15.72
N LEU A 123 18.47 11.41 14.68
CA LEU A 123 17.26 10.59 14.55
C LEU A 123 17.62 9.10 14.52
N THR A 124 18.75 8.72 15.12
CA THR A 124 19.19 7.32 15.16
C THR A 124 18.11 6.43 15.79
N ASN A 125 17.74 5.33 15.12
CA ASN A 125 16.65 4.42 15.49
C ASN A 125 15.25 5.06 15.59
N ALA A 126 15.04 6.27 15.08
CA ALA A 126 13.72 6.91 15.08
C ALA A 126 12.71 6.11 14.24
N SER A 127 11.42 6.22 14.57
CA SER A 127 10.34 5.58 13.84
C SER A 127 9.41 6.62 13.23
N PHE A 128 9.31 6.63 11.91
CA PHE A 128 8.48 7.54 11.11
C PHE A 128 7.46 6.76 10.25
N ILE A 129 7.06 5.57 10.69
CA ILE A 129 6.15 4.70 9.93
C ILE A 129 4.87 5.49 9.62
N GLN A 130 4.53 5.63 8.35
CA GLN A 130 3.38 6.39 7.84
C GLN A 130 3.38 7.88 8.22
N ALA A 131 4.51 8.44 8.63
CA ALA A 131 4.62 9.87 8.89
C ALA A 131 4.65 10.67 7.57
N ASN A 132 4.14 11.89 7.63
CA ASN A 132 4.27 12.86 6.55
C ASN A 132 5.45 13.80 6.85
N LEU A 133 6.52 13.71 6.07
CA LEU A 133 7.71 14.58 6.10
C LEU A 133 7.88 15.34 4.77
N ASN A 134 6.82 15.51 3.99
CA ASN A 134 6.88 16.30 2.75
C ASN A 134 7.45 17.70 3.03
N SER A 135 8.34 18.15 2.16
CA SER A 135 9.05 19.44 2.22
C SER A 135 9.83 19.69 3.52
N ALA A 136 10.12 18.65 4.31
CA ALA A 136 10.91 18.76 5.54
C ALA A 136 12.38 19.09 5.22
N ASN A 137 13.03 19.85 6.10
CA ASN A 137 14.48 20.08 6.07
C ASN A 137 15.18 19.04 6.95
N LEU A 138 15.79 18.03 6.32
CA LEU A 138 16.55 16.96 6.96
C LEU A 138 18.05 17.04 6.63
N GLN A 139 18.54 18.21 6.20
CA GLN A 139 19.93 18.40 5.79
C GLN A 139 20.88 17.95 6.90
N GLY A 140 21.79 17.02 6.61
CA GLY A 140 22.77 16.50 7.57
C GLY A 140 22.16 15.75 8.76
N ALA A 141 20.88 15.41 8.76
CA ALA A 141 20.26 14.63 9.83
C ALA A 141 20.83 13.20 9.84
N ASN A 142 20.99 12.64 11.04
CA ASN A 142 21.40 11.26 11.22
C ASN A 142 20.16 10.36 11.34
N LEU A 143 19.74 9.74 10.24
CA LEU A 143 18.62 8.79 10.16
C LEU A 143 19.11 7.33 10.22
N SER A 144 20.30 7.07 10.78
CA SER A 144 20.83 5.71 10.90
C SER A 144 19.82 4.80 11.61
N ARG A 145 19.50 3.67 10.99
CA ARG A 145 18.52 2.69 11.52
C ARG A 145 17.11 3.25 11.74
N ALA A 146 16.76 4.38 11.13
CA ALA A 146 15.40 4.89 11.19
C ALA A 146 14.42 4.00 10.42
N LYS A 147 13.16 3.96 10.87
CA LYS A 147 12.06 3.24 10.19
C LYS A 147 11.30 4.23 9.31
N LEU A 148 11.59 4.22 8.01
CA LEU A 148 10.94 5.04 6.99
C LEU A 148 9.98 4.16 6.18
N VAL A 149 8.94 3.63 6.85
CA VAL A 149 7.98 2.69 6.25
C VAL A 149 6.70 3.41 5.89
N GLY A 150 6.35 3.52 4.61
CA GLY A 150 5.20 4.33 4.17
C GLY A 150 5.37 5.83 4.46
N THR A 151 6.61 6.28 4.71
CA THR A 151 6.91 7.67 5.07
C THR A 151 6.94 8.53 3.82
N ARG A 152 6.21 9.65 3.80
CA ARG A 152 6.21 10.58 2.66
C ARG A 152 7.32 11.62 2.82
N LEU A 153 8.18 11.78 1.82
CA LEU A 153 9.39 12.62 1.80
C LEU A 153 9.48 13.45 0.51
N ASP A 154 8.35 13.72 -0.14
CA ASP A 154 8.36 14.51 -1.37
C ASP A 154 8.84 15.93 -1.08
N GLN A 155 9.69 16.49 -1.96
CA GLN A 155 10.39 17.76 -1.78
C GLN A 155 11.22 17.89 -0.49
N ALA A 156 11.39 16.82 0.29
CA ALA A 156 12.22 16.87 1.48
C ALA A 156 13.69 17.07 1.09
N ASP A 157 14.42 17.81 1.92
CA ASP A 157 15.83 18.07 1.73
C ASP A 157 16.66 17.15 2.62
N LEU A 158 17.14 16.03 2.09
CA LEU A 158 18.01 15.09 2.80
C LEU A 158 19.50 15.30 2.47
N THR A 159 19.88 16.48 1.95
CA THR A 159 21.27 16.75 1.55
C THR A 159 22.24 16.45 2.70
N GLY A 160 23.21 15.56 2.47
CA GLY A 160 24.21 15.18 3.47
C GLY A 160 23.71 14.31 4.63
N ALA A 161 22.45 13.84 4.61
CA ALA A 161 21.89 12.99 5.66
C ALA A 161 22.51 11.59 5.66
N THR A 162 22.47 10.92 6.81
CA THR A 162 22.95 9.54 6.98
C THR A 162 21.78 8.57 7.04
N LEU A 163 21.75 7.55 6.17
CA LEU A 163 20.70 6.53 6.09
C LEU A 163 21.19 5.10 6.40
N THR A 164 22.43 4.94 6.87
CA THR A 164 23.00 3.60 7.16
C THR A 164 22.10 2.76 8.09
N GLY A 165 21.71 1.59 7.61
CA GLY A 165 20.85 0.63 8.29
C GLY A 165 19.38 1.03 8.38
N ALA A 166 18.94 2.11 7.73
CA ALA A 166 17.54 2.51 7.71
C ALA A 166 16.66 1.46 7.02
N VAL A 167 15.39 1.40 7.43
CA VAL A 167 14.36 0.57 6.79
C VAL A 167 13.57 1.45 5.83
N LEU A 168 13.68 1.19 4.53
CA LEU A 168 13.06 1.91 3.42
C LEU A 168 12.04 1.01 2.75
N GLU A 169 10.82 0.98 3.28
CA GLU A 169 9.71 0.21 2.71
C GLU A 169 8.59 1.18 2.35
N ASP A 170 8.28 1.32 1.06
CA ASP A 170 7.24 2.25 0.59
C ASP A 170 7.42 3.71 1.04
N TRP A 171 8.66 4.12 1.26
CA TRP A 171 8.93 5.55 1.46
C TRP A 171 8.66 6.31 0.15
N GLY A 172 7.89 7.39 0.25
CA GLY A 172 7.55 8.23 -0.89
C GLY A 172 8.63 9.27 -1.14
N ILE A 173 9.54 8.99 -2.07
CA ILE A 173 10.54 9.93 -2.58
C ILE A 173 10.23 10.25 -4.04
N THR A 174 10.64 11.43 -4.51
CA THR A 174 10.31 11.92 -5.86
C THR A 174 11.53 12.59 -6.47
N THR A 175 11.45 12.95 -7.76
CA THR A 175 12.52 13.69 -8.46
C THR A 175 12.90 15.02 -7.79
N ARG A 176 12.10 15.50 -6.84
CA ARG A 176 12.33 16.76 -6.10
C ARG A 176 12.82 16.56 -4.67
N THR A 177 12.82 15.32 -4.18
CA THR A 177 13.50 14.97 -2.94
C THR A 177 15.00 15.16 -3.16
N LYS A 178 15.66 16.01 -2.35
CA LYS A 178 17.09 16.26 -2.51
C LYS A 178 17.91 15.20 -1.79
N LEU A 179 18.75 14.51 -2.54
CA LEU A 179 19.52 13.35 -2.10
C LEU A 179 21.04 13.55 -2.29
N ASP A 180 21.48 14.78 -2.50
CA ASP A 180 22.89 15.10 -2.72
C ASP A 180 23.73 14.76 -1.47
N GLY A 181 24.82 14.02 -1.66
CA GLY A 181 25.76 13.70 -0.59
C GLY A 181 25.21 12.79 0.52
N ILE A 182 24.17 11.99 0.22
CA ILE A 182 23.67 10.97 1.16
C ILE A 182 24.81 10.03 1.56
N LYS A 183 24.92 9.78 2.86
CA LYS A 183 25.83 8.80 3.44
C LYS A 183 25.03 7.54 3.78
N CYS A 184 25.36 6.43 3.16
CA CYS A 184 24.61 5.21 3.37
C CYS A 184 25.46 4.00 3.02
N ASP A 185 25.81 3.17 4.00
CA ASP A 185 26.61 1.97 3.76
C ASP A 185 25.71 0.78 3.37
N TYR A 186 24.50 0.70 3.93
CA TYR A 186 23.50 -0.31 3.61
C TYR A 186 22.10 0.13 4.07
N VAL A 187 21.04 -0.46 3.50
CA VAL A 187 19.64 -0.26 3.92
C VAL A 187 18.87 -1.57 3.96
N TYR A 188 17.67 -1.57 4.53
CA TYR A 188 16.74 -2.68 4.50
C TYR A 188 15.48 -2.30 3.74
N MET A 189 15.08 -3.09 2.76
CA MET A 189 13.93 -2.77 1.89
C MET A 189 12.58 -3.24 2.44
N ARG A 190 12.54 -3.84 3.64
CA ARG A 190 11.31 -4.33 4.28
C ARG A 190 11.44 -4.36 5.79
N LEU A 191 10.37 -3.99 6.50
CA LEU A 191 10.26 -4.12 7.94
C LEU A 191 10.09 -5.60 8.34
N PRO A 192 10.88 -6.11 9.30
CA PRO A 192 10.72 -7.49 9.79
C PRO A 192 9.46 -7.64 10.65
N GLN A 193 8.65 -8.69 10.41
CA GLN A 193 7.37 -8.93 11.10
C GLN A 193 7.53 -9.26 12.60
N ASN A 194 8.70 -9.73 13.05
CA ASN A 194 8.98 -10.07 14.45
C ASN A 194 9.83 -9.02 15.18
N MET A 195 9.25 -7.85 15.50
CA MET A 195 9.90 -6.85 16.38
C MET A 195 9.04 -6.46 17.59
N GLY A 196 9.20 -7.20 18.69
CA GLY A 196 9.30 -6.53 19.99
C GLY A 196 10.57 -5.67 20.00
N ARG A 197 10.52 -4.47 20.61
CA ARG A 197 11.59 -3.43 20.67
C ARG A 197 13.00 -3.92 20.25
N PRO A 198 13.61 -3.43 19.16
CA PRO A 198 14.79 -4.06 18.61
C PRO A 198 16.02 -3.58 19.37
N ASP A 199 16.78 -4.51 19.93
CA ASP A 199 18.20 -4.29 20.17
C ASP A 199 18.93 -4.55 18.84
N PHE A 200 19.05 -3.51 18.01
CA PHE A 200 19.69 -3.57 16.69
C PHE A 200 21.20 -3.89 16.75
N LEU A 201 21.77 -4.05 17.95
CA LEU A 201 23.14 -4.48 18.18
C LEU A 201 23.28 -6.02 18.16
N LYS A 202 22.18 -6.79 18.06
CA LYS A 202 22.18 -8.26 18.10
C LYS A 202 21.61 -8.91 16.82
N LEU A 203 22.13 -8.54 15.66
CA LEU A 203 22.01 -9.36 14.45
C LEU A 203 23.39 -9.94 14.13
N PRO A 204 23.58 -11.26 13.84
CA PRO A 204 22.65 -12.42 13.86
C PRO A 204 23.17 -13.61 14.74
N PRO A 205 22.44 -14.75 14.87
CA PRO A 205 22.85 -15.94 14.10
C PRO A 205 21.71 -16.90 13.65
N GLU A 206 21.98 -17.68 12.59
CA GLU A 206 21.52 -19.05 12.29
C GLU A 206 20.17 -19.45 12.91
N GLU A 207 19.03 -19.28 12.24
CA GLU A 207 18.35 -20.39 11.54
C GLU A 207 16.97 -19.85 11.10
N SER A 208 16.80 -19.52 9.82
CA SER A 208 15.54 -19.71 9.07
C SER A 208 15.79 -19.22 7.66
N SER A 209 15.69 -20.13 6.71
CA SER A 209 15.91 -19.94 5.27
C SER A 209 14.78 -19.15 4.59
N ASP A 210 13.97 -18.39 5.33
CA ASP A 210 12.80 -17.72 4.78
C ASP A 210 12.57 -16.38 5.50
N GLU A 211 12.34 -15.32 4.71
CA GLU A 211 11.83 -13.99 5.09
C GLU A 211 12.71 -12.97 5.86
N ARG A 212 14.02 -13.21 6.05
CA ARG A 212 14.89 -12.24 6.76
C ARG A 212 15.41 -11.12 5.84
N VAL A 213 14.77 -9.95 5.96
CA VAL A 213 15.27 -8.58 5.68
C VAL A 213 16.13 -8.40 4.42
N ARG A 214 15.53 -7.89 3.34
CA ARG A 214 16.24 -7.56 2.07
C ARG A 214 17.23 -6.40 2.27
N ARG A 215 18.35 -6.65 2.93
CA ARG A 215 19.48 -5.72 3.01
C ARG A 215 19.98 -5.41 1.61
N LYS A 216 20.35 -4.16 1.36
CA LYS A 216 21.06 -3.73 0.16
C LYS A 216 22.34 -2.98 0.57
N PRO A 217 23.52 -3.33 0.02
CA PRO A 217 23.77 -4.46 -0.88
C PRO A 217 23.38 -5.83 -0.27
N VAL A 218 23.12 -6.83 -1.12
CA VAL A 218 22.64 -8.16 -0.64
C VAL A 218 23.75 -8.89 0.13
N ASP A 219 24.98 -8.76 -0.35
CA ASP A 219 26.18 -9.27 0.27
C ASP A 219 26.48 -8.47 1.55
N GLU A 220 26.48 -9.14 2.72
CA GLU A 220 26.64 -8.52 4.03
C GLU A 220 28.03 -7.90 4.23
N ASP A 221 29.04 -8.40 3.50
CA ASP A 221 30.41 -7.88 3.54
C ASP A 221 30.61 -6.67 2.61
N LYS A 222 29.60 -6.33 1.80
CA LYS A 222 29.62 -5.17 0.91
C LYS A 222 28.83 -3.99 1.47
N TYR A 223 29.36 -2.81 1.20
CA TYR A 223 28.72 -1.53 1.50
C TYR A 223 28.56 -0.76 0.20
N PHE A 224 27.57 0.13 0.14
CA PHE A 224 27.48 1.09 -0.93
C PHE A 224 28.68 2.03 -0.88
N GLU A 225 29.29 2.25 -2.03
CA GLU A 225 30.29 3.30 -2.21
C GLU A 225 29.63 4.69 -2.27
N GLU A 226 30.45 5.75 -2.24
CA GLU A 226 29.96 7.13 -2.33
C GLU A 226 29.08 7.35 -3.57
N GLY A 227 27.82 7.76 -3.34
CA GLY A 227 26.83 7.98 -4.39
C GLY A 227 26.11 6.73 -4.93
N GLU A 228 26.61 5.53 -4.65
CA GLU A 228 26.02 4.28 -5.17
C GLU A 228 24.60 4.07 -4.67
N PHE A 229 24.33 4.41 -3.41
CA PHE A 229 22.97 4.34 -2.84
C PHE A 229 21.96 5.18 -3.64
N VAL A 230 22.36 6.39 -4.08
CA VAL A 230 21.46 7.29 -4.82
C VAL A 230 21.14 6.71 -6.20
N GLU A 231 22.15 6.17 -6.90
CA GLU A 231 21.92 5.46 -8.16
C GLU A 231 21.06 4.21 -7.97
N PHE A 232 21.21 3.49 -6.85
CA PHE A 232 20.38 2.34 -6.50
C PHE A 232 18.88 2.70 -6.34
N ILE A 233 18.55 3.82 -5.70
CA ILE A 233 17.15 4.24 -5.47
C ILE A 233 16.53 5.04 -6.61
N LYS A 234 17.32 5.50 -7.59
CA LYS A 234 16.87 6.29 -8.74
C LYS A 234 15.65 5.72 -9.49
N PRO A 235 15.49 4.40 -9.67
CA PRO A 235 14.26 3.84 -10.28
C PRO A 235 13.00 4.01 -9.43
N LEU A 236 13.13 4.21 -8.12
CA LEU A 236 12.03 4.46 -7.17
C LEU A 236 11.61 5.95 -7.17
N VAL A 237 12.54 6.85 -7.47
CA VAL A 237 12.34 8.30 -7.51
C VAL A 237 11.45 8.73 -8.69
N ASN A 238 11.41 7.92 -9.75
CA ASN A 238 10.73 8.24 -11.00
C ASN A 238 9.26 7.79 -11.06
N THR A 239 8.68 7.35 -9.94
CA THR A 239 7.28 6.91 -9.90
C THR A 239 6.47 7.65 -8.86
N LEU A 240 5.22 7.96 -9.22
CA LEU A 240 4.19 8.41 -8.31
C LEU A 240 3.65 7.18 -7.56
N ASP A 241 4.00 7.08 -6.28
CA ASP A 241 3.62 5.97 -5.40
C ASP A 241 2.44 6.41 -4.49
N LEU A 242 1.23 5.97 -4.82
CA LEU A 242 0.00 6.27 -4.08
C LEU A 242 -0.30 5.15 -3.08
N TYR A 243 0.03 5.39 -1.81
CA TYR A 243 -0.03 4.38 -0.76
C TYR A 243 -1.26 4.51 0.14
N HIS A 244 -2.13 3.50 0.09
CA HIS A 244 -3.25 3.35 1.01
C HIS A 244 -2.88 2.42 2.16
N ASN A 245 -3.05 2.91 3.39
CA ASN A 245 -2.62 2.23 4.60
C ASN A 245 -3.72 1.47 5.35
N GLN A 246 -4.95 1.46 4.82
CA GLN A 246 -6.14 0.82 5.38
C GLN A 246 -7.04 0.38 4.23
N GLY A 247 -8.03 -0.49 4.54
CA GLY A 247 -8.98 -1.04 3.57
C GLY A 247 -9.44 -0.01 2.53
N VAL A 248 -9.08 -0.29 1.27
CA VAL A 248 -9.34 0.59 0.12
C VAL A 248 -10.69 0.27 -0.45
N ASP A 249 -11.48 1.29 -0.78
CA ASP A 249 -12.64 1.11 -1.67
C ASP A 249 -12.14 1.18 -3.12
N PRO A 250 -12.13 0.06 -3.87
CA PRO A 250 -11.62 0.00 -5.24
C PRO A 250 -12.28 1.01 -6.17
N ARG A 251 -13.55 1.35 -5.93
CA ARG A 251 -14.30 2.29 -6.79
C ARG A 251 -13.84 3.71 -6.57
N ILE A 252 -13.59 4.08 -5.32
CA ILE A 252 -13.13 5.43 -4.96
C ILE A 252 -11.68 5.62 -5.40
N ALA A 253 -10.83 4.63 -5.16
CA ALA A 253 -9.44 4.65 -5.63
C ALA A 253 -9.38 4.71 -7.17
N ALA A 254 -10.26 3.97 -7.86
CA ALA A 254 -10.31 3.98 -9.31
C ALA A 254 -10.67 5.36 -9.87
N TYR A 255 -11.78 5.91 -9.37
CA TYR A 255 -12.23 7.24 -9.75
C TYR A 255 -11.17 8.31 -9.45
N SER A 256 -10.54 8.25 -8.27
CA SER A 256 -9.55 9.25 -7.87
C SER A 256 -8.32 9.24 -8.78
N PHE A 257 -7.87 8.06 -9.20
CA PHE A 257 -6.74 7.92 -10.12
C PHE A 257 -7.07 8.41 -11.53
N GLU A 258 -8.22 8.02 -12.08
CA GLU A 258 -8.63 8.50 -13.41
C GLU A 258 -8.90 10.00 -13.42
N LYS A 259 -9.48 10.51 -12.33
CA LYS A 259 -9.63 11.95 -12.14
C LYS A 259 -8.27 12.65 -12.19
N LEU A 260 -7.28 12.11 -11.47
CA LEU A 260 -5.92 12.63 -11.47
C LEU A 260 -5.29 12.63 -12.87
N GLN A 261 -5.39 11.52 -13.61
CA GLN A 261 -4.87 11.41 -14.98
C GLN A 261 -5.49 12.45 -15.92
N ARG A 262 -6.78 12.73 -15.76
CA ARG A 262 -7.53 13.66 -16.61
C ARG A 262 -7.27 15.12 -16.24
N ASP A 263 -7.08 15.42 -14.96
CA ASP A 263 -6.77 16.77 -14.49
C ASP A 263 -5.31 17.15 -14.75
N HIS A 264 -4.43 16.15 -14.92
CA HIS A 264 -3.00 16.33 -15.19
C HIS A 264 -2.52 15.57 -16.45
N PRO A 265 -3.04 15.88 -17.65
CA PRO A 265 -2.59 15.24 -18.88
C PRO A 265 -1.09 15.47 -19.16
N GLU A 266 -0.52 16.58 -18.69
CA GLU A 266 0.90 16.94 -18.80
C GLU A 266 1.84 16.02 -17.99
N ALA A 267 1.32 15.37 -16.94
CA ALA A 267 2.11 14.47 -16.12
C ALA A 267 2.22 13.06 -16.73
N GLU A 268 1.49 12.77 -17.80
CA GLU A 268 1.41 11.46 -18.47
C GLU A 268 1.31 10.27 -17.50
N ILE A 269 0.47 10.40 -16.47
CA ILE A 269 0.36 9.42 -15.39
C ILE A 269 -0.09 8.07 -15.96
N LYS A 270 0.76 7.05 -15.89
CA LYS A 270 0.52 5.70 -16.41
C LYS A 270 0.75 4.68 -15.30
N MET A 271 -0.25 3.86 -14.99
CA MET A 271 -0.11 2.83 -13.95
C MET A 271 0.95 1.81 -14.36
N ARG A 272 1.99 1.68 -13.52
CA ARG A 272 3.14 0.79 -13.69
C ARG A 272 2.92 -0.54 -12.99
N SER A 273 2.58 -0.47 -11.70
CA SER A 273 2.33 -1.66 -10.89
C SER A 273 1.33 -1.39 -9.77
N MET A 274 0.78 -2.47 -9.24
CA MET A 274 -0.08 -2.45 -8.07
C MET A 274 0.29 -3.59 -7.13
N GLU A 275 0.42 -3.28 -5.85
CA GLU A 275 0.87 -4.24 -4.85
C GLU A 275 -0.03 -4.21 -3.62
N ILE A 276 -0.49 -5.39 -3.21
CA ILE A 276 -1.18 -5.57 -1.94
C ILE A 276 -0.16 -5.95 -0.88
N ARG A 277 -0.21 -5.24 0.24
CA ARG A 277 0.81 -5.29 1.28
C ARG A 277 0.16 -5.37 2.67
N GLY A 278 1.01 -5.56 3.68
CA GLY A 278 0.59 -5.73 5.08
C GLY A 278 0.29 -7.18 5.44
N GLU A 279 0.47 -7.53 6.71
CA GLU A 279 0.23 -8.89 7.25
C GLU A 279 -1.20 -9.39 6.97
N ASN A 280 -2.16 -8.47 6.87
CA ASN A 280 -3.57 -8.76 6.59
C ASN A 280 -3.99 -8.48 5.15
N ASN A 281 -3.06 -8.12 4.24
CA ASN A 281 -3.36 -7.72 2.86
C ASN A 281 -4.33 -6.52 2.78
N ASP A 282 -4.23 -5.61 3.75
CA ASP A 282 -5.12 -4.47 3.93
C ASP A 282 -4.53 -3.15 3.43
N LYS A 283 -3.30 -3.18 2.91
CA LYS A 283 -2.59 -2.03 2.34
C LYS A 283 -2.46 -2.20 0.85
N LEU A 284 -2.54 -1.08 0.13
CA LEU A 284 -2.45 -1.05 -1.32
C LEU A 284 -1.46 0.03 -1.73
N LEU A 285 -0.50 -0.34 -2.57
CA LEU A 285 0.36 0.58 -3.28
C LEU A 285 -0.03 0.61 -4.75
N ILE A 286 -0.39 1.78 -5.27
CA ILE A 286 -0.54 2.01 -6.71
C ILE A 286 0.68 2.80 -7.16
N ARG A 287 1.48 2.23 -8.05
CA ARG A 287 2.65 2.88 -8.63
C ARG A 287 2.36 3.32 -10.05
N ALA A 288 2.60 4.59 -10.34
CA ALA A 288 2.45 5.16 -11.67
C ALA A 288 3.76 5.79 -12.17
N GLU A 289 4.06 5.59 -13.44
CA GLU A 289 5.05 6.40 -14.15
C GLU A 289 4.46 7.77 -14.45
N THR A 290 5.31 8.79 -14.40
CA THR A 290 4.98 10.15 -14.81
C THR A 290 6.12 10.73 -15.62
N THR A 291 5.91 11.90 -16.21
CA THR A 291 7.01 12.73 -16.73
C THR A 291 7.96 13.14 -15.59
N SER A 292 9.22 13.46 -15.93
CA SER A 292 10.24 13.90 -14.97
C SER A 292 9.90 15.23 -14.31
N GLU A 293 9.09 16.05 -14.99
CA GLU A 293 8.65 17.38 -14.56
C GLU A 293 7.40 17.35 -13.67
N ALA A 294 6.76 16.19 -13.53
CA ALA A 294 5.53 16.04 -12.77
C ALA A 294 5.71 16.39 -11.28
N ASP A 295 4.78 17.21 -10.77
CA ASP A 295 4.74 17.57 -9.35
C ASP A 295 4.07 16.46 -8.53
N HIS A 296 4.84 15.45 -8.13
CA HIS A 296 4.32 14.32 -7.36
C HIS A 296 3.62 14.71 -6.03
N SER A 297 3.93 15.86 -5.42
CA SER A 297 3.25 16.37 -4.20
C SER A 297 1.83 16.77 -4.51
N VAL A 298 1.70 17.58 -5.55
CA VAL A 298 0.41 18.07 -6.00
C VAL A 298 -0.42 16.88 -6.43
N LEU A 299 0.18 15.94 -7.17
CA LEU A 299 -0.50 14.73 -7.62
C LEU A 299 -0.95 13.83 -6.45
N ASP A 300 -0.05 13.53 -5.51
CA ASP A 300 -0.37 12.74 -4.30
C ASP A 300 -1.45 13.42 -3.46
N LYS A 301 -1.30 14.71 -3.20
CA LYS A 301 -2.27 15.50 -2.42
C LYS A 301 -3.63 15.56 -3.10
N GLU A 302 -3.69 15.82 -4.40
CA GLU A 302 -4.94 15.90 -5.15
C GLU A 302 -5.65 14.55 -5.23
N TYR A 303 -4.89 13.48 -5.43
CA TYR A 303 -5.40 12.12 -5.35
C TYR A 303 -6.05 11.83 -4.00
N PHE A 304 -5.33 12.06 -2.90
CA PHE A 304 -5.86 11.77 -1.56
C PHE A 304 -6.95 12.73 -1.12
N ASN A 305 -6.94 13.99 -1.56
CA ASN A 305 -8.06 14.91 -1.34
C ASN A 305 -9.32 14.38 -2.01
N THR A 306 -9.25 14.05 -3.30
CA THR A 306 -10.36 13.47 -4.06
C THR A 306 -10.87 12.19 -3.38
N TYR A 307 -9.94 11.29 -3.02
CA TYR A 307 -10.29 10.03 -2.36
C TYR A 307 -11.02 10.24 -1.03
N ASN A 308 -10.51 11.12 -0.17
CA ASN A 308 -11.07 11.39 1.14
C ASN A 308 -12.42 12.12 1.05
N GLU A 309 -12.58 13.06 0.11
CA GLU A 309 -13.85 13.73 -0.15
C GLU A 309 -14.93 12.73 -0.56
N LEU A 310 -14.62 11.82 -1.48
CA LEU A 310 -15.54 10.78 -1.93
C LEU A 310 -15.86 9.77 -0.83
N LYS A 311 -14.86 9.39 -0.03
CA LYS A 311 -15.03 8.47 1.12
C LYS A 311 -15.95 9.06 2.19
N ALA A 312 -16.02 10.39 2.30
CA ALA A 312 -16.90 11.09 3.24
C ALA A 312 -18.35 11.26 2.77
N LEU A 313 -18.67 10.94 1.50
CA LEU A 313 -20.02 11.07 0.94
C LEU A 313 -20.99 10.01 1.50
N SER A 314 -22.29 10.33 1.49
CA SER A 314 -23.32 9.32 1.74
C SER A 314 -23.33 8.26 0.63
N PRO A 315 -23.82 7.02 0.90
CA PRO A 315 -23.88 5.97 -0.12
C PRO A 315 -24.66 6.37 -1.40
N GLU A 316 -25.67 7.23 -1.25
CA GLU A 316 -26.48 7.74 -2.36
C GLU A 316 -25.72 8.77 -3.20
N GLN A 317 -25.04 9.71 -2.53
CA GLN A 317 -24.19 10.71 -3.19
C GLN A 317 -23.01 10.05 -3.91
N LEU A 318 -22.36 9.09 -3.27
CA LEU A 318 -21.26 8.34 -3.86
C LEU A 318 -21.73 7.56 -5.09
N ARG A 319 -22.89 6.88 -5.02
CA ARG A 319 -23.48 6.20 -6.18
C ARG A 319 -23.75 7.17 -7.34
N ALA A 320 -24.27 8.36 -7.05
CA ALA A 320 -24.55 9.35 -8.09
C ALA A 320 -23.27 9.83 -8.80
N VAL A 321 -22.21 10.11 -8.03
CA VAL A 321 -20.91 10.53 -8.58
C VAL A 321 -20.27 9.42 -9.41
N LEU A 322 -20.23 8.19 -8.87
CA LEU A 322 -19.62 7.05 -9.56
C LEU A 322 -20.41 6.62 -10.80
N ALA A 323 -21.75 6.65 -10.77
CA ALA A 323 -22.59 6.24 -11.88
C ALA A 323 -22.36 7.06 -13.16
N GLN A 324 -22.02 8.34 -13.03
CA GLN A 324 -21.72 9.20 -14.17
C GLN A 324 -20.44 8.76 -14.91
N ARG A 325 -19.56 8.04 -14.22
CA ARG A 325 -18.24 7.63 -14.71
C ARG A 325 -18.02 6.12 -14.64
N GLU A 326 -19.09 5.35 -14.44
CA GLU A 326 -19.00 3.91 -14.20
C GLU A 326 -18.24 3.23 -15.35
N LYS A 327 -18.52 3.62 -16.62
CA LYS A 327 -17.82 3.07 -17.79
C LYS A 327 -16.32 3.39 -17.82
N ASP A 328 -15.96 4.58 -17.37
CA ASP A 328 -14.57 5.05 -17.37
C ASP A 328 -13.80 4.26 -16.30
N ILE A 329 -14.33 4.19 -15.08
CA ILE A 329 -13.68 3.54 -13.94
C ILE A 329 -13.77 2.01 -13.93
N GLN A 330 -14.58 1.39 -14.81
CA GLN A 330 -14.88 -0.06 -14.74
C GLN A 330 -13.63 -0.92 -14.81
N TRP A 331 -12.72 -0.58 -15.74
CA TRP A 331 -11.48 -1.33 -15.90
C TRP A 331 -10.62 -1.24 -14.63
N PHE A 332 -10.33 -0.03 -14.16
CA PHE A 332 -9.42 0.16 -13.03
C PHE A 332 -10.03 -0.33 -11.71
N LYS A 333 -11.34 -0.16 -11.53
CA LYS A 333 -12.14 -0.75 -10.45
C LYS A 333 -12.03 -2.28 -10.45
N GLY A 334 -12.11 -2.93 -11.62
CA GLY A 334 -11.97 -4.38 -11.77
C GLY A 334 -10.59 -4.86 -11.33
N VAL A 335 -9.53 -4.20 -11.81
CA VAL A 335 -8.13 -4.50 -11.42
C VAL A 335 -7.92 -4.33 -9.92
N LEU A 336 -8.37 -3.21 -9.35
CA LEU A 336 -8.28 -2.95 -7.90
C LEU A 336 -9.09 -3.96 -7.08
N SER A 337 -10.27 -4.34 -7.55
CA SER A 337 -11.11 -5.34 -6.87
C SER A 337 -10.48 -6.73 -6.91
N ALA A 338 -9.82 -7.10 -8.00
CA ALA A 338 -9.08 -8.35 -8.10
C ALA A 338 -7.86 -8.36 -7.16
N ALA A 339 -7.10 -7.26 -7.12
CA ALA A 339 -5.96 -7.10 -6.22
C ALA A 339 -6.39 -7.21 -4.75
N VAL A 340 -7.34 -6.39 -4.30
CA VAL A 340 -7.81 -6.34 -2.91
C VAL A 340 -8.40 -7.67 -2.43
N ASN A 341 -9.03 -8.45 -3.30
CA ASN A 341 -9.68 -9.71 -2.93
C ASN A 341 -8.80 -10.97 -3.12
N ARG A 342 -7.56 -10.85 -3.63
CA ARG A 342 -6.59 -11.95 -3.73
C ARG A 342 -5.22 -11.55 -3.15
N PRO A 343 -4.96 -11.85 -1.87
CA PRO A 343 -3.62 -11.79 -1.29
C PRO A 343 -2.56 -12.51 -2.15
N GLY A 344 -1.55 -11.80 -2.63
CA GLY A 344 -0.38 -12.40 -3.29
C GLY A 344 -0.27 -12.25 -4.81
N VAL A 345 -1.20 -11.55 -5.48
CA VAL A 345 -1.05 -11.21 -6.90
C VAL A 345 -0.34 -9.85 -7.03
N ASN A 346 0.95 -9.86 -7.38
CA ASN A 346 1.59 -8.68 -7.96
C ASN A 346 1.00 -8.48 -9.37
N ILE A 347 0.26 -7.39 -9.57
CA ILE A 347 -0.20 -7.01 -10.92
C ILE A 347 0.90 -6.14 -11.53
N GLU A 348 1.91 -6.79 -12.12
CA GLU A 348 2.88 -6.14 -13.00
C GLU A 348 2.26 -6.02 -14.39
N ASN A 349 1.98 -4.79 -14.83
CA ASN A 349 1.71 -4.55 -16.24
C ASN A 349 3.06 -4.66 -16.97
N TYR A 350 3.32 -5.79 -17.63
CA TYR A 350 4.46 -5.94 -18.53
C TYR A 350 4.31 -5.00 -19.74
N SER A 351 4.84 -3.77 -19.61
CA SER A 351 5.26 -2.93 -20.73
C SER A 351 6.70 -3.30 -21.11
N ASN A 352 6.95 -3.34 -22.41
CA ASN A 352 8.07 -4.00 -23.10
C ASN A 352 9.48 -3.85 -22.51
N GLN A 353 10.25 -4.92 -22.73
CA GLN A 353 11.68 -5.06 -22.46
C GLN A 353 12.52 -3.84 -22.86
N GLY A 354 13.09 -3.22 -21.82
CA GLY A 354 14.38 -2.57 -21.82
C GLY A 354 14.98 -2.83 -20.44
N SER A 355 15.94 -3.74 -20.37
CA SER A 355 16.65 -4.23 -19.17
C SER A 355 16.74 -3.17 -18.06
N THR A 356 16.18 -3.41 -16.88
CA THR A 356 16.89 -4.18 -15.84
C THR A 356 16.07 -5.35 -15.32
N ASN A 357 16.29 -6.52 -15.90
CA ASN A 357 16.32 -7.73 -15.10
C ASN A 357 17.46 -7.55 -14.07
N MET A 358 17.17 -7.63 -12.78
CA MET A 358 18.07 -8.41 -11.93
C MET A 358 17.64 -9.86 -12.10
N SER A 359 18.08 -10.47 -13.20
CA SER A 359 18.09 -11.92 -13.34
C SER A 359 19.24 -12.42 -12.48
N GLU A 360 18.92 -13.26 -11.51
CA GLU A 360 19.88 -14.15 -10.88
C GLU A 360 20.52 -15.01 -11.97
N SER A 361 21.82 -14.81 -12.19
CA SER A 361 22.64 -15.82 -12.84
C SER A 361 23.34 -16.63 -11.76
N SER A 362 22.74 -17.75 -11.38
CA SER A 362 23.47 -18.92 -10.91
C SER A 362 22.75 -20.14 -11.48
N GLY A 363 23.40 -20.80 -12.43
CA GLY A 363 22.84 -21.95 -13.10
C GLY A 363 22.66 -23.12 -12.14
N GLU A 364 21.41 -23.54 -11.96
CA GLU A 364 21.06 -24.91 -11.64
C GLU A 364 19.98 -25.36 -12.63
N GLN A 365 20.30 -26.42 -13.38
CA GLN A 365 19.32 -27.13 -14.20
C GLN A 365 18.29 -27.76 -13.27
N ILE A 366 17.06 -27.25 -13.24
CA ILE A 366 15.97 -27.90 -12.51
C ILE A 366 15.37 -28.97 -13.42
N HIS A 367 15.71 -30.22 -13.13
CA HIS A 367 14.98 -31.39 -13.60
C HIS A 367 13.56 -31.37 -13.03
N ALA A 368 12.56 -31.55 -13.90
CA ALA A 368 11.20 -31.86 -13.49
C ALA A 368 11.21 -33.14 -12.63
N HIS A 369 10.73 -33.04 -11.39
CA HIS A 369 10.39 -34.20 -10.57
C HIS A 369 8.87 -34.23 -10.37
N GLU A 370 8.30 -35.35 -10.83
CA GLU A 370 6.90 -35.74 -10.68
C GLU A 370 6.50 -35.77 -9.19
N ILE A 371 5.39 -35.11 -8.83
CA ILE A 371 4.75 -35.35 -7.53
C ILE A 371 3.71 -36.45 -7.70
N HIS A 372 4.10 -37.65 -7.26
CA HIS A 372 3.24 -38.79 -7.00
C HIS A 372 2.28 -38.48 -5.83
N GLY A 373 1.00 -38.78 -6.01
CA GLY A 373 -0.01 -38.73 -4.94
C GLY A 373 0.14 -39.84 -3.90
N VAL A 374 -0.36 -39.58 -2.69
CA VAL A 374 -0.71 -40.59 -1.69
C VAL A 374 -2.03 -40.20 -1.00
N VAL A 375 -2.93 -41.18 -0.93
CA VAL A 375 -4.32 -41.16 -0.44
C VAL A 375 -4.41 -41.77 0.97
N GLY A 376 -5.44 -41.35 1.74
CA GLY A 376 -6.01 -42.03 2.93
C GLY A 376 -6.70 -41.00 3.86
N ASP A 377 -8.02 -40.74 3.89
CA ASP A 377 -9.25 -41.55 4.14
C ASP A 377 -9.32 -42.00 5.63
N VAL A 378 -10.38 -41.89 6.48
CA VAL A 378 -11.87 -41.77 6.41
C VAL A 378 -12.44 -41.27 7.77
N GLY A 379 -13.69 -40.72 7.80
CA GLY A 379 -14.68 -40.99 8.88
C GLY A 379 -15.63 -39.83 9.28
N GLU A 380 -16.63 -39.42 8.49
CA GLU A 380 -18.06 -39.85 8.44
C GLU A 380 -18.94 -39.75 9.72
N ILE A 381 -19.98 -38.89 9.67
CA ILE A 381 -21.38 -39.09 10.18
C ILE A 381 -22.30 -38.17 9.35
N GLY A 382 -23.42 -38.57 8.74
CA GLY A 382 -24.08 -39.87 8.68
C GLY A 382 -25.34 -39.81 7.79
N ALA A 383 -25.80 -40.98 7.38
CA ALA A 383 -27.16 -41.20 6.88
C ALA A 383 -27.83 -42.30 7.72
N VAL A 384 -29.04 -42.02 8.20
CA VAL A 384 -29.90 -42.99 8.89
C VAL A 384 -30.51 -43.92 7.85
N GLY A 385 -30.37 -45.24 8.05
CA GLY A 385 -30.99 -46.19 7.11
C GLY A 385 -30.70 -47.67 7.29
N ASN A 386 -30.81 -48.16 8.52
CA ASN A 386 -31.19 -49.53 8.90
C ASN A 386 -30.28 -50.75 8.57
N THR A 387 -29.92 -51.39 9.69
CA THR A 387 -29.35 -52.71 9.95
C THR A 387 -29.69 -53.85 9.00
N GLY A 388 -28.69 -54.71 8.77
CA GLY A 388 -28.87 -56.15 8.94
C GLY A 388 -28.12 -57.05 7.97
N GLY A 389 -27.11 -57.76 8.49
CA GLY A 389 -26.87 -59.15 8.12
C GLY A 389 -25.88 -59.41 6.97
N ASN A 390 -24.64 -59.68 7.35
CA ASN A 390 -23.65 -60.35 6.52
C ASN A 390 -24.06 -61.81 6.26
N TYR A 391 -24.06 -62.29 5.01
CA TYR A 391 -23.77 -63.68 4.64
C TYR A 391 -23.51 -63.81 3.13
N GLY A 392 -22.40 -64.44 2.78
CA GLY A 392 -22.38 -65.45 1.73
C GLY A 392 -22.16 -64.99 0.29
N VAL A 393 -20.93 -65.18 -0.16
CA VAL A 393 -20.57 -65.54 -1.55
C VAL A 393 -21.59 -66.52 -2.16
N VAL A 394 -21.98 -66.31 -3.42
CA VAL A 394 -22.03 -67.27 -4.56
C VAL A 394 -22.78 -66.61 -5.73
N GLY A 395 -22.23 -66.79 -6.93
CA GLY A 395 -22.55 -66.00 -8.12
C GLY A 395 -23.88 -66.29 -8.81
N ASN A 396 -24.25 -65.41 -9.75
CA ASN A 396 -24.19 -65.72 -11.17
C ASN A 396 -24.47 -64.47 -12.02
N LYS A 397 -23.87 -64.47 -13.22
CA LYS A 397 -24.08 -63.54 -14.34
C LYS A 397 -25.57 -63.42 -14.70
N ALA A 398 -26.11 -62.21 -14.65
CA ALA A 398 -26.89 -61.59 -15.71
C ALA A 398 -27.23 -60.14 -15.31
N ASP A 399 -27.23 -59.24 -16.29
CA ASP A 399 -27.82 -57.90 -16.25
C ASP A 399 -27.11 -56.80 -15.44
N ILE A 400 -25.84 -56.54 -15.80
CA ILE A 400 -25.23 -55.21 -15.64
C ILE A 400 -24.74 -54.76 -17.01
N LYS A 401 -25.69 -54.36 -17.88
CA LYS A 401 -25.36 -53.64 -19.13
C LYS A 401 -26.04 -52.28 -19.27
N ASP A 402 -27.00 -51.94 -18.40
CA ASP A 402 -27.75 -50.69 -18.53
C ASP A 402 -27.31 -49.56 -17.60
N SER A 403 -26.60 -49.83 -16.50
CA SER A 403 -26.06 -48.77 -15.63
C SER A 403 -24.76 -48.12 -16.15
N ALA A 404 -23.99 -48.84 -16.99
CA ALA A 404 -22.77 -48.30 -17.61
C ALA A 404 -23.07 -47.33 -18.78
N LYS A 405 -24.23 -47.46 -19.43
CA LYS A 405 -24.64 -46.53 -20.48
C LYS A 405 -25.05 -45.16 -19.93
N VAL A 406 -25.75 -45.12 -18.79
CA VAL A 406 -26.24 -43.86 -18.20
C VAL A 406 -25.10 -43.04 -17.58
N ALA A 407 -24.13 -43.69 -16.92
CA ALA A 407 -22.92 -43.02 -16.44
C ALA A 407 -22.02 -42.54 -17.59
N GLY A 408 -21.85 -43.34 -18.65
CA GLY A 408 -21.12 -42.95 -19.86
C GLY A 408 -21.70 -41.71 -20.54
N THR A 409 -23.04 -41.61 -20.66
CA THR A 409 -23.68 -40.44 -21.27
C THR A 409 -23.57 -39.15 -20.45
N ILE A 410 -23.45 -39.22 -19.13
CA ILE A 410 -23.33 -38.01 -18.28
C ILE A 410 -21.91 -37.44 -18.34
N TYR A 411 -20.88 -38.29 -18.27
CA TYR A 411 -19.49 -37.87 -18.40
C TYR A 411 -19.13 -37.41 -19.84
N GLU A 412 -19.62 -38.10 -20.88
CA GLU A 412 -19.46 -37.64 -22.28
C GLU A 412 -20.15 -36.28 -22.53
N SER A 413 -21.30 -36.02 -21.90
CA SER A 413 -22.03 -34.75 -22.08
C SER A 413 -21.36 -33.54 -21.41
N GLN A 414 -20.60 -33.74 -20.33
CA GLN A 414 -19.89 -32.68 -19.63
C GLN A 414 -18.60 -32.29 -20.35
N GLU A 415 -17.81 -33.26 -20.83
CA GLU A 415 -16.63 -32.99 -21.66
C GLU A 415 -17.01 -32.32 -22.98
N GLN A 416 -18.13 -32.72 -23.60
CA GLN A 416 -18.64 -32.07 -24.80
C GLN A 416 -19.03 -30.61 -24.56
N ASN A 417 -19.66 -30.28 -23.42
CA ASN A 417 -20.02 -28.90 -23.09
C ASN A 417 -18.80 -28.01 -22.80
N LEU A 418 -17.77 -28.55 -22.14
CA LEU A 418 -16.52 -27.83 -21.87
C LEU A 418 -15.75 -27.56 -23.18
N ALA A 419 -15.58 -28.58 -24.01
CA ALA A 419 -14.92 -28.46 -25.31
C ALA A 419 -15.67 -27.49 -26.23
N GLN A 420 -17.01 -27.52 -26.21
CA GLN A 420 -17.82 -26.62 -27.02
C GLN A 420 -17.78 -25.17 -26.50
N ALA A 421 -17.73 -24.94 -25.18
CA ALA A 421 -17.56 -23.61 -24.61
C ALA A 421 -16.17 -23.02 -24.92
N ALA A 422 -15.12 -23.83 -24.79
CA ALA A 422 -13.77 -23.43 -25.19
C ALA A 422 -13.70 -23.11 -26.69
N LYS A 423 -14.35 -23.92 -27.53
CA LYS A 423 -14.47 -23.66 -28.96
C LYS A 423 -15.20 -22.35 -29.25
N ASP A 424 -16.33 -22.09 -28.58
CA ASP A 424 -17.10 -20.86 -28.77
C ASP A 424 -16.26 -19.61 -28.40
N ILE A 425 -15.42 -19.70 -27.36
CA ILE A 425 -14.50 -18.63 -26.96
C ILE A 425 -13.34 -18.50 -27.96
N GLN A 426 -12.77 -19.62 -28.41
CA GLN A 426 -11.69 -19.65 -29.38
C GLN A 426 -12.11 -19.05 -30.73
N GLU A 427 -13.35 -19.29 -31.16
CA GLU A 427 -13.93 -18.68 -32.36
C GLU A 427 -14.08 -17.16 -32.21
N LEU A 428 -14.51 -16.67 -31.03
CA LEU A 428 -14.60 -15.24 -30.76
C LEU A 428 -13.21 -14.60 -30.78
N LEU A 429 -12.23 -15.25 -30.17
CA LEU A 429 -10.84 -14.80 -30.18
C LEU A 429 -10.27 -14.72 -31.59
N ALA A 430 -10.49 -15.75 -32.42
CA ALA A 430 -10.05 -15.76 -33.82
C ALA A 430 -10.72 -14.68 -34.68
N GLN A 431 -12.00 -14.38 -34.43
CA GLN A 431 -12.70 -13.27 -35.11
C GLN A 431 -12.15 -11.91 -34.70
N LEU A 432 -11.79 -11.76 -33.42
CA LEU A 432 -11.28 -10.50 -32.89
C LEU A 432 -9.83 -10.24 -33.30
N ASP A 433 -9.03 -11.26 -33.57
CA ASP A 433 -7.67 -11.10 -34.13
C ASP A 433 -7.64 -10.37 -35.48
N GLU A 434 -8.75 -10.39 -36.25
CA GLU A 434 -8.82 -9.65 -37.53
C GLU A 434 -9.01 -8.14 -37.33
N THR A 435 -9.47 -7.72 -36.15
CA THR A 435 -9.90 -6.33 -35.87
C THR A 435 -9.18 -5.68 -34.70
N TYR A 436 -8.62 -6.48 -33.79
CA TYR A 436 -7.89 -6.04 -32.62
C TYR A 436 -6.48 -6.62 -32.65
N PRO A 437 -5.42 -5.80 -32.47
CA PRO A 437 -4.09 -6.35 -32.23
C PRO A 437 -4.08 -7.22 -30.96
N SER A 438 -3.16 -8.17 -30.86
CA SER A 438 -3.00 -9.01 -29.66
C SER A 438 -1.59 -8.97 -29.08
N ASP A 439 -0.77 -8.05 -29.58
CA ASP A 439 0.66 -7.93 -29.27
C ASP A 439 0.90 -7.35 -27.88
N THR A 440 0.08 -6.39 -27.45
CA THR A 440 0.23 -5.74 -26.14
C THR A 440 -0.79 -6.26 -25.13
N THR A 441 -0.46 -6.11 -23.84
CA THR A 441 -1.38 -6.43 -22.74
C THR A 441 -2.68 -5.62 -22.85
N MET A 442 -2.61 -4.35 -23.26
CA MET A 442 -3.80 -3.51 -23.47
C MET A 442 -4.68 -4.06 -24.59
N ASP A 443 -4.09 -4.59 -25.65
CA ASP A 443 -4.88 -5.09 -26.79
C ASP A 443 -5.50 -6.46 -26.49
N ARG A 444 -4.77 -7.34 -25.78
CA ARG A 444 -5.34 -8.58 -25.22
C ARG A 444 -6.48 -8.32 -24.23
N MET A 445 -6.40 -7.23 -23.46
CA MET A 445 -7.48 -6.80 -22.57
C MET A 445 -8.71 -6.25 -23.33
N LYS A 446 -8.51 -5.51 -24.43
CA LYS A 446 -9.62 -5.09 -25.33
C LYS A 446 -10.31 -6.30 -25.94
N ILE A 447 -9.53 -7.28 -26.40
CA ILE A 447 -10.03 -8.55 -26.91
C ILE A 447 -10.86 -9.25 -25.82
N ALA A 448 -10.36 -9.37 -24.59
CA ALA A 448 -11.10 -10.01 -23.50
C ALA A 448 -12.44 -9.31 -23.18
N THR A 449 -12.45 -7.98 -23.16
CA THR A 449 -13.66 -7.19 -22.95
C THR A 449 -14.70 -7.40 -24.06
N GLU A 450 -14.23 -7.43 -25.30
CA GLU A 450 -15.09 -7.65 -26.46
C GLU A 450 -15.62 -9.09 -26.50
N VAL A 451 -14.82 -10.08 -26.10
CA VAL A 451 -15.28 -11.47 -25.91
C VAL A 451 -16.45 -11.53 -24.93
N ILE A 452 -16.36 -10.89 -23.76
CA ILE A 452 -17.47 -10.86 -22.80
C ILE A 452 -18.71 -10.16 -23.38
N THR A 453 -18.50 -9.05 -24.09
CA THR A 453 -19.58 -8.29 -24.73
C THR A 453 -20.33 -9.16 -25.75
N GLN A 454 -19.60 -9.92 -26.58
CA GLN A 454 -20.20 -10.80 -27.58
C GLN A 454 -20.84 -12.04 -26.98
N ILE A 455 -20.30 -12.56 -25.87
CA ILE A 455 -20.95 -13.61 -25.08
C ILE A 455 -22.30 -13.11 -24.54
N ASP A 456 -22.33 -11.92 -23.94
CA ASP A 456 -23.55 -11.34 -23.39
C ASP A 456 -24.63 -11.04 -24.43
N ASN A 457 -24.21 -10.66 -25.63
CA ASN A 457 -25.12 -10.43 -26.75
C ASN A 457 -25.63 -11.72 -27.42
N ASN A 458 -25.15 -12.90 -27.00
CA ASN A 458 -25.60 -14.19 -27.52
C ASN A 458 -26.08 -15.12 -26.38
N PRO A 459 -27.39 -15.12 -26.06
CA PRO A 459 -27.94 -15.87 -24.94
C PRO A 459 -27.64 -17.37 -24.96
N THR A 460 -27.57 -17.98 -26.14
CA THR A 460 -27.27 -19.41 -26.30
C THR A 460 -25.80 -19.72 -26.01
N LYS A 461 -24.86 -18.87 -26.46
CA LYS A 461 -23.43 -18.99 -26.12
C LYS A 461 -23.19 -18.70 -24.63
N ALA A 462 -23.81 -17.65 -24.09
CA ALA A 462 -23.72 -17.30 -22.67
C ALA A 462 -24.17 -18.46 -21.76
N GLN A 463 -25.33 -19.07 -22.02
CA GLN A 463 -25.81 -20.20 -21.22
C GLN A 463 -24.88 -21.40 -21.28
N ARG A 464 -24.28 -21.68 -22.44
CA ARG A 464 -23.36 -22.80 -22.62
C ARG A 464 -22.05 -22.60 -21.86
N ILE A 465 -21.48 -21.41 -21.97
CA ILE A 465 -20.24 -21.02 -21.27
C ILE A 465 -20.47 -21.02 -19.76
N LEU A 466 -21.59 -20.46 -19.28
CA LEU A 466 -21.94 -20.47 -17.87
C LEU A 466 -22.12 -21.90 -17.32
N SER A 467 -22.73 -22.79 -18.11
CA SER A 467 -22.91 -24.19 -17.72
C SER A 467 -21.58 -24.93 -17.66
N ALA A 468 -20.68 -24.72 -18.63
CA ALA A 468 -19.34 -25.29 -18.66
C ALA A 468 -18.48 -24.83 -17.47
N ILE A 469 -18.55 -23.53 -17.14
CA ILE A 469 -17.85 -22.97 -15.98
C ILE A 469 -18.39 -23.55 -14.67
N LYS A 470 -19.72 -23.72 -14.53
CA LYS A 470 -20.34 -24.32 -13.35
C LYS A 470 -19.96 -25.79 -13.15
N SER A 471 -19.71 -26.53 -14.23
CA SER A 471 -19.36 -27.96 -14.15
C SER A 471 -17.86 -28.21 -14.01
N GLY A 472 -17.01 -27.44 -14.68
CA GLY A 472 -15.56 -27.69 -14.77
C GLY A 472 -14.67 -26.64 -14.14
N GLY A 473 -15.22 -25.49 -13.75
CA GLY A 473 -14.44 -24.32 -13.33
C GLY A 473 -13.83 -23.57 -14.53
N VAL A 474 -13.44 -22.31 -14.31
CA VAL A 474 -12.87 -21.47 -15.37
C VAL A 474 -11.48 -21.97 -15.80
N ALA A 475 -10.70 -22.55 -14.88
CA ALA A 475 -9.40 -23.16 -15.16
C ALA A 475 -9.47 -24.32 -16.17
N ALA A 476 -10.57 -25.08 -16.21
CA ALA A 476 -10.75 -26.16 -17.19
C ALA A 476 -11.04 -25.63 -18.60
N VAL A 477 -11.65 -24.45 -18.71
CA VAL A 477 -11.83 -23.74 -19.99
C VAL A 477 -10.49 -23.20 -20.46
N GLU A 478 -9.69 -22.62 -19.56
CA GLU A 478 -8.37 -22.05 -19.86
C GLU A 478 -7.42 -23.04 -20.53
N GLN A 479 -7.36 -24.28 -20.04
CA GLN A 479 -6.52 -25.34 -20.60
C GLN A 479 -6.82 -25.67 -22.07
N LEU A 480 -7.99 -25.28 -22.56
CA LEU A 480 -8.45 -25.55 -23.92
C LEU A 480 -8.36 -24.33 -24.84
N LEU A 481 -7.96 -23.15 -24.32
CA LEU A 481 -7.81 -21.93 -25.10
C LEU A 481 -6.37 -21.75 -25.56
N ASN A 482 -6.17 -21.61 -26.86
CA ASN A 482 -4.86 -21.37 -27.46
C ASN A 482 -4.82 -19.99 -28.12
N HIS A 483 -4.62 -18.95 -27.30
CA HIS A 483 -4.60 -17.57 -27.76
C HIS A 483 -3.81 -16.68 -26.78
N PRO A 484 -3.08 -15.64 -27.25
CA PRO A 484 -2.34 -14.74 -26.36
C PRO A 484 -3.22 -14.08 -25.28
N ALA A 485 -4.48 -13.79 -25.61
CA ALA A 485 -5.46 -13.19 -24.69
C ALA A 485 -6.23 -14.19 -23.80
N SER A 486 -5.94 -15.50 -23.85
CA SER A 486 -6.72 -16.52 -23.12
C SER A 486 -6.84 -16.22 -21.63
N SER A 487 -5.72 -15.95 -20.95
CA SER A 487 -5.71 -15.67 -19.50
C SER A 487 -6.54 -14.42 -19.13
N PHE A 488 -6.60 -13.43 -20.02
CA PHE A 488 -7.40 -12.21 -19.84
C PHE A 488 -8.90 -12.48 -20.02
N VAL A 489 -9.27 -13.31 -21.00
CA VAL A 489 -10.65 -13.77 -21.18
C VAL A 489 -11.13 -14.57 -19.97
N ILE A 490 -10.26 -15.42 -19.43
CA ILE A 490 -10.55 -16.24 -18.25
C ILE A 490 -10.80 -15.38 -17.02
N ALA A 491 -9.95 -14.38 -16.78
CA ALA A 491 -10.17 -13.40 -15.71
C ALA A 491 -11.48 -12.61 -15.89
N ALA A 492 -11.80 -12.21 -17.11
CA ALA A 492 -13.05 -11.50 -17.41
C ALA A 492 -14.30 -12.39 -17.23
N LEU A 493 -14.21 -13.68 -17.59
CA LEU A 493 -15.28 -14.67 -17.39
C LEU A 493 -15.53 -14.95 -15.90
N GLU A 494 -14.48 -14.95 -15.09
CA GLU A 494 -14.59 -15.13 -13.63
C GLU A 494 -15.37 -14.03 -12.95
N ASP A 495 -15.25 -12.79 -13.43
CA ASP A 495 -16.03 -11.66 -12.93
C ASP A 495 -17.45 -11.67 -13.51
N TRP A 496 -17.56 -11.87 -14.83
CA TRP A 496 -18.83 -11.96 -15.55
C TRP A 496 -19.81 -12.95 -14.90
N GLN A 497 -19.37 -14.16 -14.54
CA GLN A 497 -20.26 -15.16 -13.93
C GLN A 497 -20.85 -14.72 -12.57
N LYS A 498 -20.17 -13.84 -11.83
CA LYS A 498 -20.68 -13.33 -10.54
C LYS A 498 -21.84 -12.36 -10.73
N THR A 499 -21.99 -11.82 -11.94
CA THR A 499 -23.05 -10.87 -12.31
C THR A 499 -24.26 -11.54 -12.96
N LYS A 500 -24.27 -12.88 -13.12
CA LYS A 500 -25.29 -13.65 -13.85
C LYS A 500 -26.13 -14.57 -12.98
#